data_AF-A0A843KYC3-F1
#
_entry.id   AF-A0A843KYC3-F1
#
_cell.length_a   1.000
_cell.length_b   1.000
_cell.length_c   1.000
_cell.angle_alpha   90.00
_cell.angle_beta   90.00
_cell.angle_gamma   90.00
#
_symmetry.space_group_name_H-M   'P 1'
#
loop_
_entity.id
_entity.type
_entity.pdbx_description
1 polymer ?
#
loop_
_entity_poly.entity_id
_entity_poly.type
_entity_poly.pdbx_seq_one_letter_code
_entity_poly.pdbx_strand_id
1 'polypeptide(L)'
;NTFFGLPVMKVDEYYVNGTARLELPFGVARGSKIDQGANLALWAEAIWMPAVWATDPRTHFEPVGEHTAELVVPFGNTEERITLHFDPKTALLQEMQSMRYRGEESEEKTLWLNDVREWSRMDGWLIPVTIAVAWGDEASPWAVFTAEEVVYNGEEPLRTGGV
;
A
#
# COMPACT_ATOMS: atom_id res chain seq x y z
N ASN A 1 -7.90 13.43 7.17
CA ASN A 1 -8.15 14.81 7.66
C ASN A 1 -9.49 14.86 8.35
N THR A 2 -9.46 15.01 9.68
CA THR A 2 -10.66 15.04 10.54
C THR A 2 -10.75 16.45 11.12
N PHE A 3 -11.90 17.12 11.00
CA PHE A 3 -12.15 18.41 11.65
C PHE A 3 -13.18 18.15 12.76
N PHE A 4 -12.77 18.30 14.03
CA PHE A 4 -13.60 18.02 15.20
C PHE A 4 -14.24 16.62 15.26
N GLY A 5 -13.52 15.57 14.85
CA GLY A 5 -14.02 14.19 14.94
C GLY A 5 -15.06 13.81 13.87
N LEU A 6 -15.34 14.70 12.92
CA LEU A 6 -16.19 14.41 11.76
C LEU A 6 -15.32 14.10 10.53
N PRO A 7 -15.57 12.99 9.81
CA PRO A 7 -14.85 12.68 8.58
C PRO A 7 -15.13 13.74 7.53
N VAL A 8 -14.08 14.44 7.07
CA VAL A 8 -14.20 15.51 6.07
C VAL A 8 -14.26 14.93 4.64
N MET A 9 -13.80 13.69 4.46
CA MET A 9 -13.78 12.99 3.19
C MET A 9 -13.86 11.48 3.43
N LYS A 10 -14.73 10.80 2.69
CA LYS A 10 -14.77 9.33 2.59
C LYS A 10 -14.22 8.95 1.22
N VAL A 11 -13.29 8.00 1.21
CA VAL A 11 -12.73 7.41 -0.01
C VAL A 11 -12.98 5.92 0.10
N ASP A 12 -13.67 5.34 -0.88
CA ASP A 12 -13.87 3.90 -0.97
C ASP A 12 -13.07 3.38 -2.18
N GLU A 13 -12.02 2.61 -1.93
CA GLU A 13 -11.18 1.99 -2.96
C GLU A 13 -11.40 0.48 -2.99
N TYR A 14 -11.53 -0.07 -4.20
CA TYR A 14 -11.67 -1.50 -4.45
C TYR A 14 -10.65 -1.92 -5.49
N TYR A 15 -9.99 -3.06 -5.28
CA TYR A 15 -9.21 -3.75 -6.31
C TYR A 15 -9.64 -5.21 -6.37
N VAL A 16 -10.40 -5.57 -7.40
CA VAL A 16 -11.02 -6.90 -7.53
C VAL A 16 -10.73 -7.45 -8.91
N ASN A 17 -10.19 -8.67 -8.98
CA ASN A 17 -9.86 -9.35 -10.24
C ASN A 17 -9.00 -8.52 -11.21
N GLY A 18 -8.09 -7.71 -10.66
CA GLY A 18 -7.20 -6.86 -11.46
C GLY A 18 -7.80 -5.51 -11.88
N THR A 19 -9.00 -5.17 -11.42
CA THR A 19 -9.65 -3.90 -11.74
C THR A 19 -9.86 -3.08 -10.47
N ALA A 20 -9.39 -1.83 -10.53
CA ALA A 20 -9.54 -0.83 -9.51
C ALA A 20 -10.80 0.02 -9.72
N ARG A 21 -11.38 0.45 -8.61
CA ARG A 21 -12.42 1.47 -8.57
C ARG A 21 -12.18 2.34 -7.36
N LEU A 22 -11.84 3.60 -7.61
CA LEU A 22 -11.65 4.60 -6.57
C LEU A 22 -12.86 5.53 -6.55
N GLU A 23 -13.68 5.43 -5.50
CA GLU A 23 -14.83 6.29 -5.28
C GLU A 23 -14.43 7.47 -4.39
N LEU A 24 -14.45 8.66 -4.99
CA LEU A 24 -14.16 9.93 -4.32
C LEU A 24 -15.47 10.75 -4.24
N PRO A 25 -15.60 11.71 -3.30
CA PRO A 25 -16.80 12.53 -3.21
C PRO A 25 -17.12 13.35 -4.48
N PHE A 26 -16.14 13.49 -5.38
CA PHE A 26 -16.23 14.26 -6.61
C PHE A 26 -16.19 13.39 -7.89
N GLY A 27 -16.25 12.06 -7.77
CA GLY A 27 -16.34 11.18 -8.93
C GLY A 27 -15.77 9.78 -8.70
N VAL A 28 -15.89 8.94 -9.72
CA VAL A 28 -15.32 7.59 -9.74
C VAL A 28 -14.16 7.56 -10.73
N ALA A 29 -12.97 7.19 -10.25
CA ALA A 29 -11.81 6.95 -11.11
C ALA A 29 -11.65 5.46 -11.41
N ARG A 30 -11.34 5.15 -12.67
CA ARG A 30 -11.13 3.81 -13.23
C ARG A 30 -10.14 3.90 -14.40
N GLY A 31 -9.54 2.78 -14.76
CA GLY A 31 -8.68 2.66 -15.93
C GLY A 31 -7.38 1.91 -15.60
N SER A 32 -6.62 1.54 -16.61
CA SER A 32 -5.48 0.62 -16.42
C SER A 32 -4.35 1.23 -15.60
N LYS A 33 -4.23 2.57 -15.57
CA LYS A 33 -3.26 3.26 -14.72
C LYS A 33 -3.71 3.30 -13.27
N ILE A 34 -5.02 3.45 -13.04
CA ILE A 34 -5.62 3.29 -11.70
C ILE A 34 -5.44 1.85 -11.23
N ASP A 35 -5.66 0.85 -12.10
CA ASP A 35 -5.45 -0.58 -11.79
C ASP A 35 -4.01 -0.85 -11.35
N GLN A 36 -3.03 -0.33 -12.09
CA GLN A 36 -1.61 -0.45 -11.76
C GLN A 36 -1.29 0.20 -10.40
N GLY A 37 -1.82 1.40 -10.18
CA GLY A 37 -1.63 2.12 -8.92
C GLY A 37 -2.22 1.40 -7.72
N ALA A 38 -3.44 0.86 -7.85
CA ALA A 38 -4.11 0.12 -6.79
C ALA A 38 -3.43 -1.23 -6.51
N ASN A 39 -2.92 -1.90 -7.54
CA ASN A 39 -2.15 -3.15 -7.38
C ASN A 39 -0.90 -2.92 -6.51
N LEU A 40 -0.09 -1.91 -6.86
CA LEU A 40 1.10 -1.55 -6.09
C LEU A 40 0.76 -1.12 -4.66
N ALA A 41 -0.33 -0.38 -4.47
CA ALA A 41 -0.80 0.00 -3.14
C ALA A 41 -1.18 -1.21 -2.29
N LEU A 42 -1.99 -2.13 -2.84
CA LEU A 42 -2.38 -3.37 -2.17
C LEU A 42 -1.16 -4.17 -1.70
N TRP A 43 -0.18 -4.36 -2.58
CA TRP A 43 1.02 -5.13 -2.24
C TRP A 43 1.96 -4.42 -1.28
N ALA A 44 1.96 -3.08 -1.22
CA ALA A 44 2.68 -2.34 -0.18
C ALA A 44 1.95 -2.42 1.17
N GLU A 45 0.62 -2.27 1.20
CA GLU A 45 -0.21 -2.39 2.41
C GLU A 45 -0.17 -3.81 3.01
N ALA A 46 0.18 -4.81 2.21
CA ALA A 46 0.45 -6.15 2.70
C ALA A 46 1.61 -6.23 3.73
N ILE A 47 2.31 -5.13 4.04
CA ILE A 47 3.22 -5.03 5.19
C ILE A 47 2.54 -5.38 6.53
N TRP A 48 1.23 -5.18 6.67
CA TRP A 48 0.48 -5.64 7.84
C TRP A 48 0.14 -7.13 7.77
N MET A 49 0.25 -7.77 6.61
CA MET A 49 0.03 -9.22 6.43
C MET A 49 1.15 -9.87 5.62
N PRO A 50 2.42 -9.74 6.05
CA PRO A 50 3.59 -9.99 5.20
C PRO A 50 3.76 -11.46 4.80
N ALA A 51 3.04 -12.38 5.46
CA ALA A 51 2.95 -13.77 5.06
C ALA A 51 2.52 -13.92 3.59
N VAL A 52 1.66 -13.03 3.08
CA VAL A 52 1.20 -13.09 1.68
C VAL A 52 2.35 -12.97 0.69
N TRP A 53 3.37 -12.15 0.97
CA TRP A 53 4.56 -12.01 0.14
C TRP A 53 5.41 -13.30 0.09
N ALA A 54 5.31 -14.14 1.11
CA ALA A 54 6.06 -15.39 1.20
C ALA A 54 5.25 -16.60 0.69
N THR A 55 3.92 -16.54 0.78
CA THR A 55 3.06 -17.69 0.48
C THR A 55 2.33 -17.61 -0.84
N ASP A 56 2.13 -16.42 -1.42
CA ASP A 56 1.55 -16.32 -2.76
C ASP A 56 2.60 -16.79 -3.80
N PRO A 57 2.33 -17.83 -4.60
CA PRO A 57 3.31 -18.36 -5.54
C PRO A 57 3.63 -17.41 -6.69
N ARG A 58 2.87 -16.32 -6.85
CA ARG A 58 3.08 -15.29 -7.87
C ARG A 58 3.96 -14.14 -7.35
N THR A 59 4.35 -14.18 -6.08
CA THR A 59 5.26 -13.21 -5.49
C THR A 59 6.58 -13.87 -5.15
N HIS A 60 7.66 -13.15 -5.38
CA HIS A 60 8.99 -13.59 -4.96
C HIS A 60 9.90 -12.39 -4.72
N PHE A 61 10.93 -12.60 -3.90
CA PHE A 61 11.96 -11.61 -3.63
C PHE A 61 13.19 -11.87 -4.50
N GLU A 62 13.73 -10.81 -5.10
CA GLU A 62 15.01 -10.83 -5.80
C GLU A 62 16.00 -9.93 -5.05
N PRO A 63 17.09 -10.47 -4.47
CA PRO A 63 18.06 -9.65 -3.76
C PRO A 63 18.83 -8.76 -4.77
N VAL A 64 18.88 -7.45 -4.50
CA VAL A 64 19.60 -6.46 -5.33
C VAL A 64 20.68 -5.71 -4.57
N GLY A 65 20.83 -5.99 -3.26
CA GLY A 65 21.91 -5.50 -2.41
C GLY A 65 21.87 -6.14 -1.02
N GLU A 66 22.83 -5.80 -0.17
CA GLU A 66 22.95 -6.36 1.20
C GLU A 66 21.71 -6.11 2.07
N HIS A 67 21.07 -4.96 1.89
CA HIS A 67 19.89 -4.53 2.65
C HIS A 67 18.76 -4.05 1.72
N THR A 68 18.75 -4.56 0.48
CA THR A 68 17.80 -4.17 -0.55
C THR A 68 17.34 -5.38 -1.34
N ALA A 69 16.03 -5.49 -1.57
CA ALA A 69 15.44 -6.52 -2.42
C ALA A 69 14.35 -5.93 -3.31
N GLU A 70 14.09 -6.55 -4.46
CA GLU A 70 12.89 -6.30 -5.25
C GLU A 70 11.83 -7.33 -4.85
N LEU A 71 10.67 -6.86 -4.39
CA LEU A 71 9.47 -7.68 -4.29
C LEU A 71 8.76 -7.64 -5.65
N VAL A 72 8.74 -8.78 -6.32
CA VAL A 72 8.02 -8.98 -7.59
C VAL A 72 6.59 -9.38 -7.28
N VAL A 73 5.63 -8.70 -7.90
CA VAL A 73 4.19 -8.89 -7.64
C VAL A 73 3.40 -9.05 -8.94
N PRO A 74 2.31 -9.84 -8.94
CA PRO A 74 1.51 -10.04 -10.14
C PRO A 74 0.78 -8.76 -10.55
N PHE A 75 0.68 -8.53 -11.86
CA PHE A 75 -0.19 -7.51 -12.46
C PHE A 75 -0.73 -8.01 -13.81
N GLY A 76 -1.95 -8.55 -13.81
CA GLY A 76 -2.52 -9.20 -15.01
C GLY A 76 -1.68 -10.38 -15.48
N ASN A 77 -1.23 -10.33 -16.74
CA ASN A 77 -0.29 -11.30 -17.33
C ASN A 77 1.18 -10.83 -17.23
N THR A 78 1.43 -9.77 -16.48
CA THR A 78 2.75 -9.15 -16.29
C THR A 78 3.07 -9.06 -14.80
N GLU A 79 4.19 -8.42 -14.47
CA GLU A 79 4.66 -8.20 -13.11
C GLU A 79 4.91 -6.72 -12.89
N GLU A 80 4.74 -6.30 -11.64
CA GLU A 80 5.23 -5.01 -11.13
C GLU A 80 6.27 -5.27 -10.03
N ARG A 81 7.05 -4.25 -9.69
CA ARG A 81 8.19 -4.38 -8.78
C ARG A 81 8.14 -3.30 -7.71
N ILE A 82 8.43 -3.70 -6.49
CA ILE A 82 8.55 -2.84 -5.32
C ILE A 82 9.94 -3.03 -4.74
N THR A 83 10.78 -2.00 -4.82
CA THR A 83 12.09 -1.99 -4.17
C THR A 83 11.90 -1.83 -2.67
N LEU A 84 12.46 -2.75 -1.89
CA LEU A 84 12.40 -2.80 -0.45
C LEU A 84 13.76 -2.44 0.14
N HIS A 85 13.79 -1.51 1.08
CA HIS A 85 14.98 -1.14 1.83
C HIS A 85 14.83 -1.51 3.30
N PHE A 86 15.79 -2.26 3.82
CA PHE A 86 15.79 -2.74 5.20
C PHE A 86 16.81 -1.97 6.04
N ASP A 87 16.46 -1.69 7.30
CA ASP A 87 17.39 -1.09 8.25
C ASP A 87 18.49 -2.12 8.59
N PRO A 88 19.78 -1.78 8.43
CA PRO A 88 20.88 -2.73 8.58
C PRO A 88 21.12 -3.20 10.02
N LYS A 89 20.55 -2.52 11.02
CA LYS A 89 20.74 -2.84 12.44
C LYS A 89 19.62 -3.71 12.98
N THR A 90 18.39 -3.43 12.55
CA THR A 90 17.17 -4.08 13.03
C THR A 90 16.64 -5.13 12.07
N ALA A 91 17.10 -5.12 10.81
CA ALA A 91 16.58 -5.91 9.69
C ALA A 91 15.10 -5.67 9.38
N LEU A 92 14.50 -4.62 9.93
CA LEU A 92 13.11 -4.26 9.67
C LEU A 92 13.00 -3.50 8.35
N LEU A 93 11.89 -3.69 7.64
CA LEU A 93 11.58 -2.93 6.43
C LEU A 93 11.41 -1.45 6.81
N GLN A 94 12.17 -0.58 6.16
CA GLN A 94 12.20 0.85 6.43
C GLN A 94 11.46 1.64 5.35
N GLU A 95 11.61 1.24 4.09
CA GLU A 95 11.04 1.95 2.95
C GLU A 95 10.68 0.98 1.82
N MET A 96 9.59 1.30 1.11
CA MET A 96 9.20 0.64 -0.14
C MET A 96 9.05 1.68 -1.24
N GLN A 97 9.61 1.40 -2.42
CA GLN A 97 9.59 2.30 -3.56
C GLN A 97 9.03 1.60 -4.80
N SER A 98 8.21 2.30 -5.58
CA SER A 98 7.82 1.83 -6.92
C SER A 98 7.47 3.00 -7.83
N MET A 99 7.55 2.79 -9.14
CA MET A 99 7.06 3.76 -10.12
C MET A 99 5.56 3.54 -10.34
N ARG A 100 4.75 4.53 -9.95
CA ARG A 100 3.30 4.42 -9.90
C ARG A 100 2.63 5.55 -10.69
N TYR A 101 1.58 5.26 -11.43
CA TYR A 101 0.73 6.33 -11.96
C TYR A 101 -0.09 6.98 -10.84
N ARG A 102 -0.12 8.32 -10.79
CA ARG A 102 -0.94 9.07 -9.83
C ARG A 102 -2.44 9.01 -10.16
N GLY A 103 -2.76 8.91 -11.45
CA GLY A 103 -4.13 8.86 -11.95
C GLY A 103 -4.20 8.45 -13.42
N GLU A 104 -5.41 8.30 -13.95
CA GLU A 104 -5.63 7.87 -15.33
C GLU A 104 -5.10 8.88 -16.36
N GLU A 105 -5.13 10.16 -16.02
CA GLU A 105 -4.63 11.24 -16.87
C GLU A 105 -3.10 11.44 -16.76
N SER A 106 -2.40 10.68 -15.91
CA SER A 106 -0.94 10.80 -15.77
C SER A 106 -0.22 10.39 -17.05
N GLU A 107 0.61 11.27 -17.60
CA GLU A 107 1.43 10.97 -18.80
C GLU A 107 2.54 9.96 -18.49
N GLU A 108 3.14 10.08 -17.30
CA GLU A 108 4.22 9.23 -16.83
C GLU A 108 4.00 8.72 -15.40
N LYS A 109 4.78 7.72 -15.02
CA LYS A 109 4.82 7.22 -13.64
C LYS A 109 5.66 8.19 -12.80
N THR A 110 5.26 8.37 -11.54
CA THR A 110 6.02 9.11 -10.54
C THR A 110 6.55 8.14 -9.50
N LEU A 111 7.70 8.44 -8.90
CA LEU A 111 8.22 7.68 -7.77
C LEU A 111 7.23 7.76 -6.61
N TRP A 112 6.80 6.60 -6.13
CA TRP A 112 5.90 6.44 -5.00
C TRP A 112 6.67 5.79 -3.85
N LEU A 113 6.68 6.49 -2.71
CA LEU A 113 7.48 6.16 -1.53
C LEU A 113 6.55 5.79 -0.38
N ASN A 114 6.89 4.71 0.33
CA ASN A 114 6.19 4.26 1.52
C ASN A 114 7.21 4.04 2.64
N ASP A 115 7.24 4.97 3.59
CA ASP A 115 8.21 4.98 4.68
C ASP A 115 7.57 4.41 5.94
N VAL A 116 8.18 3.38 6.52
CA VAL A 116 7.84 2.96 7.88
C VAL A 116 8.52 3.88 8.88
N ARG A 117 7.75 4.78 9.48
CA ARG A 117 8.23 5.77 10.44
C ARG A 117 8.38 5.20 11.83
N GLU A 118 7.58 4.21 12.17
CA GLU A 118 7.62 3.57 13.48
C GLU A 118 7.22 2.10 13.40
N TRP A 119 8.08 1.25 13.93
CA TRP A 119 7.77 -0.12 14.31
C TRP A 119 7.54 -0.18 15.81
N SER A 120 6.43 -0.78 16.24
CA SER A 120 6.16 -0.96 17.68
C SER A 120 5.36 -2.23 17.92
N ARG A 121 5.26 -2.62 19.20
CA ARG A 121 4.46 -3.78 19.60
C ARG A 121 3.01 -3.36 19.85
N MET A 122 2.09 -3.97 19.12
CA MET A 122 0.65 -3.89 19.33
C MET A 122 0.12 -5.31 19.51
N ASP A 123 -0.60 -5.56 20.60
CA ASP A 123 -1.10 -6.90 20.97
C ASP A 123 -0.04 -8.02 20.90
N GLY A 124 1.20 -7.68 21.26
CA GLY A 124 2.34 -8.60 21.26
C GLY A 124 3.04 -8.77 19.92
N TRP A 125 2.47 -8.25 18.82
CA TRP A 125 3.05 -8.33 17.47
C TRP A 125 3.87 -7.08 17.15
N LEU A 126 5.05 -7.27 16.55
CA LEU A 126 5.84 -6.17 16.00
C LEU A 126 5.25 -5.78 14.65
N ILE A 127 4.65 -4.59 14.55
CA ILE A 127 3.96 -4.11 13.36
C ILE A 127 4.41 -2.68 13.02
N PRO A 128 4.25 -2.24 11.76
CA PRO A 128 4.41 -0.83 11.44
C PRO A 128 3.19 -0.07 12.00
N VAL A 129 3.45 0.90 12.88
CA VAL A 129 2.40 1.68 13.56
C VAL A 129 2.24 3.05 12.91
N THR A 130 3.31 3.63 12.39
CA THR A 130 3.24 4.87 11.61
C THR A 130 3.89 4.67 10.25
N ILE A 131 3.15 4.95 9.18
CA ILE A 131 3.64 4.91 7.80
C ILE A 131 3.38 6.26 7.12
N ALA A 132 4.33 6.76 6.34
CA ALA A 132 4.14 7.92 5.49
C ALA A 132 4.19 7.52 4.02
N VAL A 133 3.25 8.01 3.23
CA VAL A 133 3.19 7.81 1.79
C VAL A 133 3.48 9.13 1.11
N ALA A 134 4.43 9.14 0.19
CA ALA A 134 4.88 10.35 -0.50
C ALA A 134 5.08 10.11 -2.00
N TRP A 135 5.09 11.22 -2.73
CA TRP A 135 5.53 11.25 -4.11
C TRP A 135 6.92 11.87 -4.18
N GLY A 136 7.82 11.27 -4.96
CA GLY A 136 9.24 11.67 -4.98
C GLY A 136 9.50 13.08 -5.54
N ASP A 137 8.51 13.68 -6.19
CA ASP A 137 8.50 15.05 -6.70
C ASP A 137 7.78 16.05 -5.76
N GLU A 138 7.33 15.61 -4.58
CA GLU A 138 6.71 16.45 -3.55
C GLU A 138 7.62 16.60 -2.32
N ALA A 139 7.59 17.78 -1.70
CA ALA A 139 8.43 18.09 -0.54
C ALA A 139 7.88 17.54 0.79
N SER A 140 6.66 17.01 0.82
CA SER A 140 5.99 16.53 2.03
C SER A 140 5.17 15.29 1.72
N PRO A 141 4.95 14.40 2.71
CA PRO A 141 4.11 13.23 2.51
C PRO A 141 2.71 13.61 2.05
N TRP A 142 2.19 12.85 1.09
CA TRP A 142 0.80 12.91 0.65
C TRP A 142 -0.13 12.47 1.79
N ALA A 143 0.24 11.42 2.51
CA ALA A 143 -0.53 10.90 3.63
C ALA A 143 0.40 10.34 4.72
N VAL A 144 -0.07 10.41 5.96
CA VAL A 144 0.53 9.69 7.09
C VAL A 144 -0.59 8.87 7.73
N PHE A 145 -0.33 7.58 7.89
CA PHE A 145 -1.24 6.61 8.48
C PHE A 145 -0.69 6.21 9.85
N THR A 146 -1.61 6.12 10.81
CA THR A 146 -1.33 5.57 12.13
C THR A 146 -2.26 4.38 12.36
N ALA A 147 -1.69 3.20 12.57
CA ALA A 147 -2.45 2.03 12.97
C ALA A 147 -2.78 2.15 14.46
N GLU A 148 -4.07 2.07 14.79
CA GLU A 148 -4.55 2.10 16.19
C GLU A 148 -4.88 0.68 16.69
N GLU A 149 -5.33 -0.18 15.78
CA GLU A 149 -5.68 -1.58 16.03
C GLU A 149 -5.43 -2.41 14.76
N VAL A 150 -4.96 -3.65 14.91
CA VAL A 150 -4.83 -4.60 13.80
C VAL A 150 -5.40 -5.94 14.23
N VAL A 151 -6.54 -6.32 13.64
CA VAL A 151 -7.20 -7.61 13.91
C VAL A 151 -7.00 -8.54 12.73
N TYR A 152 -6.35 -9.67 12.97
CA TYR A 152 -6.20 -10.74 11.98
C TYR A 152 -7.29 -11.78 12.14
N ASN A 153 -7.77 -12.35 11.03
CA ASN A 153 -8.83 -13.36 11.00
C ASN A 153 -10.10 -12.94 11.77
N GLY A 154 -10.38 -11.63 11.79
CA GLY A 154 -11.60 -11.10 12.40
C GLY A 154 -12.84 -11.60 11.65
N GLU A 155 -13.95 -11.72 12.36
CA GLU A 155 -15.25 -11.93 11.72
C GLU A 155 -15.61 -10.67 10.93
N GLU A 156 -15.78 -10.79 9.61
CA GLU A 156 -16.29 -9.69 8.81
C GLU A 156 -17.75 -9.42 9.26
N PRO A 157 -18.10 -8.19 9.71
CA PRO A 157 -19.50 -7.88 9.91
C PRO A 157 -20.19 -8.02 8.55
N LEU A 158 -21.19 -8.91 8.47
CA LEU A 158 -22.02 -9.09 7.28
C LEU A 158 -22.38 -7.72 6.71
N ARG A 159 -21.80 -7.37 5.56
CA ARG A 159 -22.21 -6.18 4.80
C ARG A 159 -23.66 -6.41 4.41
N THR A 160 -24.61 -5.86 5.18
CA THR A 160 -26.02 -5.83 4.78
C THR A 160 -26.09 -4.96 3.53
N GLY A 161 -26.20 -5.62 2.37
CA GLY A 161 -26.25 -4.98 1.07
C GLY A 161 -27.39 -3.96 0.98
N GLY A 162 -27.06 -2.76 0.54
CA GLY A 162 -28.02 -1.84 -0.05
C GLY A 162 -28.12 -2.16 -1.54
N VAL A 163 -29.31 -2.60 -1.95
CA VAL A 163 -29.76 -2.72 -3.34
C VAL A 163 -29.84 -1.35 -3.99
#